data_AF-A0A2W1NLU8-F1
#
_entry.id   AF-A0A2W1NLU8-F1
#
_cell.length_a   1.000
_cell.length_b   1.000
_cell.length_c   1.000
_cell.angle_alpha   90.00
_cell.angle_beta   90.00
_cell.angle_gamma   90.00
#
_symmetry.space_group_name_H-M   'P 1'
#
loop_
_entity.id
_entity.type
_entity.pdbx_description
1 polymer ?
#
loop_
_entity_poly.entity_id
_entity_poly.type
_entity_poly.pdbx_seq_one_letter_code
_entity_poly.pdbx_strand_id
1 'polypeptide(L)'
;MENAIRIVIIGDYNFAYHSHNATNKALQHVENILDQPINFFWFTEHEFCEFPQSTIESYDGVLIAPGPFQKPFYFNTILADLKALNIPVLGTGEIFKILVQTHFSDLGYDKVGDKIISDNLVDGNHFTQVNLTKLSDECAKIYINRGAIEFSSSRYSILPQYSDILGETFEISARNQYFDPEILKAKDLHFFMFTMFCPQMNSTEDIPHPIFTYFVKSVIRLKDMKISK
;
A
#
# COMPACT_ATOMS: atom_id res chain seq x y z
N MET A 1 -7.94 -14.51 -25.82
CA MET A 1 -6.80 -13.69 -25.38
C MET A 1 -7.17 -13.17 -24.01
N GLU A 2 -6.54 -13.67 -22.96
CA GLU A 2 -6.77 -13.18 -21.61
C GLU A 2 -6.42 -11.70 -21.55
N ASN A 3 -7.37 -10.89 -21.10
CA ASN A 3 -7.20 -9.45 -21.05
C ASN A 3 -6.30 -9.10 -19.86
N ALA A 4 -5.01 -8.94 -20.11
CA ALA A 4 -4.01 -8.65 -19.09
C ALA A 4 -4.47 -7.53 -18.16
N ILE A 5 -4.20 -7.71 -16.86
CA ILE A 5 -4.49 -6.69 -15.84
C ILE A 5 -3.51 -5.54 -16.04
N ARG A 6 -4.00 -4.30 -15.98
CA ARG A 6 -3.16 -3.11 -16.08
C ARG A 6 -3.00 -2.49 -14.71
N ILE A 7 -1.79 -2.51 -14.16
CA ILE A 7 -1.48 -1.90 -12.85
C ILE A 7 -0.58 -0.69 -13.07
N VAL A 8 -0.91 0.42 -12.45
CA VAL A 8 -0.04 1.58 -12.40
C VAL A 8 0.78 1.54 -11.11
N ILE A 9 2.08 1.72 -11.20
CA ILE A 9 2.99 1.82 -10.06
C ILE A 9 3.40 3.28 -9.90
N ILE A 10 3.08 3.88 -8.77
CA ILE A 10 3.45 5.25 -8.44
C ILE A 10 4.73 5.24 -7.60
N GLY A 11 5.78 5.86 -8.11
CA GLY A 11 7.08 5.99 -7.46
C GLY A 11 8.17 6.36 -8.47
N ASP A 12 9.24 6.98 -7.98
CA ASP A 12 10.40 7.31 -8.81
C ASP A 12 11.32 6.08 -8.93
N TYR A 13 11.08 5.27 -9.98
CA TYR A 13 11.77 3.99 -10.14
C TYR A 13 13.29 4.17 -10.13
N ASN A 14 13.95 3.38 -9.29
CA ASN A 14 15.39 3.40 -9.13
C ASN A 14 15.89 1.96 -9.02
N PHE A 15 16.65 1.52 -10.03
CA PHE A 15 17.19 0.16 -10.10
C PHE A 15 18.18 -0.15 -8.96
N ALA A 16 18.79 0.87 -8.35
CA ALA A 16 19.68 0.69 -7.19
C ALA A 16 18.89 0.48 -5.89
N TYR A 17 17.57 0.74 -5.89
CA TYR A 17 16.73 0.58 -4.71
C TYR A 17 16.10 -0.81 -4.68
N HIS A 18 16.50 -1.62 -3.69
CA HIS A 18 16.12 -3.03 -3.62
C HIS A 18 14.61 -3.27 -3.56
N SER A 19 13.87 -2.40 -2.85
CA SER A 19 12.42 -2.54 -2.72
C SER A 19 11.66 -2.23 -4.01
N HIS A 20 12.18 -1.37 -4.89
CA HIS A 20 11.61 -1.12 -6.22
C HIS A 20 11.75 -2.36 -7.11
N ASN A 21 12.93 -2.97 -7.13
CA ASN A 21 13.12 -4.25 -7.83
C ASN A 21 12.25 -5.36 -7.24
N ALA A 22 12.13 -5.42 -5.91
CA ALA A 22 11.28 -6.39 -5.24
C ALA A 22 9.80 -6.18 -5.57
N THR A 23 9.35 -4.93 -5.78
CA THR A 23 7.99 -4.61 -6.20
C THR A 23 7.65 -5.24 -7.55
N ASN A 24 8.55 -5.11 -8.53
CA ASN A 24 8.39 -5.74 -9.84
C ASN A 24 8.33 -7.28 -9.72
N LYS A 25 9.26 -7.85 -8.95
CA LYS A 25 9.32 -9.31 -8.73
C LYS A 25 8.07 -9.82 -8.01
N ALA A 26 7.57 -9.10 -7.01
CA ALA A 26 6.36 -9.50 -6.28
C ALA A 26 5.14 -9.58 -7.19
N LEU A 27 4.98 -8.65 -8.14
CA LEU A 27 3.93 -8.75 -9.15
C LEU A 27 4.14 -9.94 -10.09
N GLN A 28 5.36 -10.19 -10.55
CA GLN A 28 5.70 -11.35 -11.39
C GLN A 28 5.45 -12.69 -10.68
N HIS A 29 5.81 -12.79 -9.40
CA HIS A 29 5.53 -13.98 -8.59
C HIS A 29 4.02 -14.24 -8.50
N VAL A 30 3.22 -13.18 -8.34
CA VAL A 30 1.75 -13.28 -8.29
C VAL A 30 1.15 -13.59 -9.66
N GLU A 31 1.68 -13.02 -10.74
CA GLU A 31 1.30 -13.36 -12.11
C GLU A 31 1.48 -14.86 -12.37
N ASN A 32 2.64 -15.41 -12.02
CA ASN A 32 2.96 -16.83 -12.21
C ASN A 32 2.02 -17.75 -11.41
N ILE A 33 1.76 -17.45 -10.13
CA ILE A 33 0.92 -18.34 -9.29
C ILE A 33 -0.57 -18.26 -9.63
N LEU A 34 -1.03 -17.12 -10.15
CA LEU A 34 -2.43 -16.91 -10.52
C LEU A 34 -2.73 -17.25 -11.98
N ASP A 35 -1.70 -17.51 -12.79
CA ASP A 35 -1.81 -17.72 -14.24
C ASP A 35 -2.63 -16.61 -14.91
N GLN A 36 -2.34 -15.36 -14.52
CA GLN A 36 -3.09 -14.17 -14.94
C GLN A 36 -2.10 -13.11 -15.40
N PRO A 37 -2.06 -12.76 -16.70
CA PRO A 37 -1.12 -11.78 -17.22
C PRO A 37 -1.25 -10.41 -16.53
N ILE A 38 -0.12 -9.83 -16.10
CA ILE A 38 -0.06 -8.52 -15.42
C ILE A 38 0.88 -7.57 -16.17
N ASN A 39 0.31 -6.51 -16.72
CA ASN A 39 1.07 -5.39 -17.28
C ASN A 39 1.17 -4.27 -16.25
N PHE A 40 2.38 -3.94 -15.81
CA PHE A 40 2.60 -2.84 -14.88
C PHE A 40 3.51 -1.75 -15.44
N PHE A 41 3.22 -0.50 -15.07
CA PHE A 41 3.90 0.68 -15.59
C PHE A 41 4.25 1.63 -14.46
N TRP A 42 5.50 2.08 -14.39
CA TRP A 42 5.96 3.04 -13.39
C TRP A 42 5.75 4.47 -13.86
N PHE A 43 5.24 5.32 -12.96
CA PHE A 43 5.15 6.76 -13.13
C PHE A 43 5.54 7.45 -11.83
N THR A 44 6.21 8.59 -11.96
CA THR A 44 6.45 9.48 -10.84
C THR A 44 5.13 10.07 -10.32
N GLU A 45 5.15 10.64 -9.11
CA GLU A 45 3.98 11.30 -8.52
C GLU A 45 3.52 12.48 -9.38
N HIS A 46 4.46 13.18 -10.02
CA HIS A 46 4.18 14.28 -10.93
C HIS A 46 3.45 13.80 -12.19
N GLU A 47 4.00 12.81 -12.89
CA GLU A 47 3.42 12.27 -14.12
C GLU A 47 2.01 11.72 -13.89
N PHE A 48 1.79 11.04 -12.75
CA PHE A 48 0.48 10.52 -12.40
C PHE A 48 -0.55 11.65 -12.20
N CYS A 49 -0.18 12.76 -11.55
CA CYS A 49 -1.07 13.92 -11.40
C CYS A 49 -1.42 14.62 -12.72
N GLU A 50 -0.61 14.44 -13.77
CA GLU A 50 -0.90 14.99 -15.10
C GLU A 50 -1.86 14.12 -15.91
N PHE A 51 -2.21 12.92 -15.43
CA PHE A 51 -3.12 12.04 -16.13
C PHE A 51 -4.55 12.59 -16.16
N PRO A 52 -5.20 12.61 -17.34
CA PRO A 52 -6.65 12.73 -17.39
C PRO A 52 -7.31 11.62 -16.58
N GLN A 53 -8.43 11.91 -15.94
CA GLN A 53 -9.20 10.92 -15.15
C GLN A 53 -9.49 9.63 -15.96
N SER A 54 -9.83 9.76 -17.25
CA SER A 54 -10.07 8.63 -18.15
C SER A 54 -8.87 7.69 -18.30
N THR A 55 -7.64 8.23 -18.20
CA THR A 55 -6.42 7.42 -18.25
C THR A 55 -6.28 6.60 -16.97
N ILE A 56 -6.53 7.21 -15.80
CA ILE A 56 -6.50 6.51 -14.51
C ILE A 56 -7.55 5.40 -14.48
N GLU A 57 -8.77 5.68 -14.94
CA GLU A 57 -9.87 4.71 -15.03
C GLU A 57 -9.58 3.54 -15.98
N SER A 58 -8.63 3.70 -16.91
CA SER A 58 -8.21 2.63 -17.83
C SER A 58 -7.27 1.60 -17.18
N TYR A 59 -6.76 1.88 -15.98
CA TYR A 59 -6.01 0.94 -15.17
C TYR A 59 -6.95 0.16 -14.24
N ASP A 60 -6.60 -1.09 -13.97
CA ASP A 60 -7.39 -2.00 -13.14
C ASP A 60 -7.00 -1.90 -11.65
N GLY A 61 -5.79 -1.41 -11.34
CA GLY A 61 -5.30 -1.22 -9.98
C GLY A 61 -4.11 -0.26 -9.90
N VAL A 62 -3.86 0.27 -8.69
CA VAL A 62 -2.76 1.18 -8.39
C VAL A 62 -1.91 0.62 -7.25
N LEU A 63 -0.60 0.65 -7.43
CA LEU A 63 0.38 0.27 -6.43
C LEU A 63 1.27 1.48 -6.14
N ILE A 64 1.34 1.94 -4.89
CA ILE A 64 2.28 2.98 -4.49
C ILE A 64 3.49 2.27 -3.89
N ALA A 65 4.60 2.33 -4.63
CA ALA A 65 5.86 1.73 -4.22
C ALA A 65 6.42 2.42 -2.96
N PRO A 66 7.34 1.79 -2.22
CA PRO A 66 8.05 2.47 -1.13
C PRO A 66 8.75 3.73 -1.61
N GLY A 67 8.99 4.63 -0.67
CA GLY A 67 9.81 5.80 -0.93
C GLY A 67 11.28 5.42 -1.14
N PRO A 68 12.16 6.40 -1.32
CA PRO A 68 11.92 7.82 -1.11
C PRO A 68 11.11 8.46 -2.24
N PHE A 69 10.26 9.42 -1.89
CA PHE A 69 9.48 10.22 -2.82
C PHE A 69 10.17 11.57 -3.04
N GLN A 70 10.39 11.96 -4.30
CA GLN A 70 11.02 13.26 -4.58
C GLN A 70 10.09 14.44 -4.21
N LYS A 71 8.78 14.26 -4.48
CA LYS A 71 7.77 15.32 -4.34
C LYS A 71 6.55 14.78 -3.58
N PRO A 72 6.67 14.50 -2.26
CA PRO A 72 5.63 13.84 -1.48
C PRO A 72 4.33 14.63 -1.35
N PHE A 73 4.33 15.93 -1.64
CA PHE A 73 3.13 16.78 -1.57
C PHE A 73 2.05 16.40 -2.60
N TYR A 74 2.43 15.79 -3.73
CA TYR A 74 1.47 15.31 -4.74
C TYR A 74 0.51 14.26 -4.19
N PHE A 75 0.94 13.48 -3.19
CA PHE A 75 0.10 12.44 -2.61
C PHE A 75 -1.17 12.96 -1.94
N ASN A 76 -1.25 14.24 -1.56
CA ASN A 76 -2.51 14.81 -1.08
C ASN A 76 -3.60 14.71 -2.17
N THR A 77 -3.26 15.11 -3.40
CA THR A 77 -4.17 15.04 -4.56
C THR A 77 -4.34 13.59 -5.03
N ILE A 78 -3.25 12.84 -5.19
CA ILE A 78 -3.30 11.44 -5.65
C ILE A 78 -4.21 10.59 -4.75
N LEU A 79 -4.05 10.68 -3.43
CA LEU A 79 -4.88 9.90 -2.51
C LEU A 79 -6.36 10.32 -2.57
N ALA A 80 -6.66 11.60 -2.78
CA ALA A 80 -8.03 12.08 -2.95
C ALA A 80 -8.66 11.51 -4.24
N ASP A 81 -7.95 11.58 -5.36
CA ASP A 81 -8.41 11.08 -6.66
C ASP A 81 -8.64 9.56 -6.62
N LEU A 82 -7.69 8.81 -6.05
CA LEU A 82 -7.79 7.36 -5.92
C LEU A 82 -8.98 6.93 -5.03
N LYS A 83 -9.25 7.66 -3.93
CA LYS A 83 -10.43 7.44 -3.09
C LYS A 83 -11.72 7.70 -3.87
N ALA A 84 -11.77 8.80 -4.63
CA ALA A 84 -12.95 9.16 -5.42
C ALA A 84 -13.26 8.13 -6.53
N LEU A 85 -12.22 7.59 -7.17
CA LEU A 85 -12.35 6.57 -8.21
C LEU A 85 -12.69 5.17 -7.66
N ASN A 86 -12.42 4.91 -6.37
CA ASN A 86 -12.59 3.61 -5.73
C ASN A 86 -11.94 2.45 -6.52
N ILE A 87 -10.77 2.73 -7.10
CA ILE A 87 -9.90 1.74 -7.74
C ILE A 87 -9.12 0.98 -6.65
N PRO A 88 -8.78 -0.31 -6.83
CA PRO A 88 -7.89 -1.01 -5.91
C PRO A 88 -6.56 -0.29 -5.75
N VAL A 89 -6.20 0.02 -4.50
CA VAL A 89 -4.92 0.64 -4.14
C VAL A 89 -4.20 -0.19 -3.10
N LEU A 90 -2.94 -0.53 -3.37
CA LEU A 90 -1.98 -1.01 -2.38
C LEU A 90 -0.86 0.03 -2.22
N GLY A 91 -0.59 0.50 -1.01
CA GLY A 91 0.57 1.32 -0.69
C GLY A 91 1.50 0.62 0.30
N THR A 92 2.82 0.74 0.12
CA THR A 92 3.80 0.05 0.99
C THR A 92 4.93 0.98 1.41
N GLY A 93 5.44 0.83 2.64
CA GLY A 93 6.56 1.62 3.12
C GLY A 93 6.18 3.05 3.52
N GLU A 94 7.00 4.01 3.09
CA GLU A 94 6.94 5.42 3.51
C GLU A 94 5.61 6.11 3.19
N ILE A 95 4.86 5.63 2.19
CA ILE A 95 3.52 6.17 1.86
C ILE A 95 2.53 6.03 3.02
N PHE A 96 2.73 5.05 3.91
CA PHE A 96 1.89 4.88 5.11
C PHE A 96 1.87 6.13 5.98
N LYS A 97 3.04 6.74 6.21
CA LYS A 97 3.15 7.99 6.97
C LYS A 97 2.40 9.13 6.28
N ILE A 98 2.55 9.23 4.96
CA ILE A 98 1.89 10.27 4.16
C ILE A 98 0.37 10.09 4.21
N LEU A 99 -0.14 8.87 4.08
CA LEU A 99 -1.58 8.57 4.22
C LEU A 99 -2.12 9.06 5.56
N VAL A 100 -1.45 8.70 6.66
CA VAL A 100 -1.86 9.12 8.02
C VAL A 100 -1.84 10.65 8.13
N GLN A 101 -0.77 11.29 7.69
CA GLN A 101 -0.65 12.75 7.74
C GLN A 101 -1.72 13.46 6.89
N THR A 102 -2.00 12.97 5.68
CA THR A 102 -3.05 13.53 4.81
C THR A 102 -4.42 13.34 5.44
N HIS A 103 -4.72 12.15 5.98
CA HIS A 103 -6.00 11.88 6.64
C HIS A 103 -6.27 12.84 7.80
N PHE A 104 -5.30 13.07 8.68
CA PHE A 104 -5.48 14.01 9.79
C PHE A 104 -5.58 15.47 9.34
N SER A 105 -4.88 15.85 8.29
CA SER A 105 -5.05 17.19 7.70
C SER A 105 -6.43 17.38 7.09
N ASP A 106 -7.01 16.36 6.45
CA ASP A 106 -8.38 16.40 5.94
C ASP A 106 -9.40 16.59 7.08
N LEU A 107 -9.08 16.12 8.30
CA LEU A 107 -9.86 16.34 9.52
C LEU A 107 -9.57 17.67 10.22
N GLY A 108 -8.64 18.49 9.70
CA GLY A 108 -8.32 19.82 10.23
C GLY A 108 -7.24 19.87 11.32
N TYR A 109 -6.50 18.78 11.55
CA TYR A 109 -5.38 18.75 12.50
C TYR A 109 -4.12 19.41 11.92
N ASP A 110 -3.32 20.04 12.79
CA ASP A 110 -2.02 20.62 12.44
C ASP A 110 -0.94 19.53 12.49
N LYS A 111 -0.37 19.21 11.32
CA LYS A 111 0.69 18.18 11.17
C LYS A 111 1.87 18.38 12.11
N VAL A 112 2.23 19.64 12.42
CA VAL A 112 3.42 19.98 13.22
C VAL A 112 3.08 20.14 14.69
N GLY A 113 1.99 20.86 14.99
CA GLY A 113 1.55 21.11 16.36
C GLY A 113 1.10 19.85 17.10
N ASP A 114 0.37 18.97 16.42
CA ASP A 114 -0.35 17.86 17.06
C ASP A 114 0.52 16.62 17.31
N LYS A 115 1.74 16.58 16.74
CA LYS A 115 2.71 15.47 16.87
C LYS A 115 2.08 14.08 16.68
N ILE A 116 1.22 13.96 15.67
CA ILE A 116 0.40 12.77 15.40
C ILE A 116 1.26 11.51 15.23
N ILE A 117 2.36 11.67 14.49
CA ILE A 117 3.30 10.62 14.16
C ILE A 117 4.70 11.01 14.65
N SER A 118 5.43 10.06 15.19
CA SER A 118 6.83 10.28 15.59
C SER A 118 7.74 10.54 14.39
N ASP A 119 8.96 10.98 14.68
CA ASP A 119 10.06 10.85 13.73
C ASP A 119 10.37 9.37 13.44
N ASN A 120 11.16 9.13 12.39
CA ASN A 120 11.56 7.76 12.05
C ASN A 120 12.38 7.17 13.21
N LEU A 121 11.90 6.06 13.77
CA LEU A 121 12.51 5.36 14.90
C LEU A 121 13.55 4.31 14.44
N VAL A 122 13.79 4.21 13.14
CA VAL A 122 14.83 3.35 12.54
C VAL A 122 15.86 4.24 11.84
N ASP A 123 17.12 4.06 12.22
CA ASP A 123 18.26 4.74 11.61
C ASP A 123 18.89 3.89 10.48
N GLY A 124 19.11 4.51 9.32
CA GLY A 124 19.93 3.98 8.22
C GLY A 124 19.17 3.25 7.09
N ASN A 125 19.92 2.61 6.19
CA ASN A 125 19.42 1.94 4.97
C ASN A 125 19.09 0.44 5.17
N HIS A 126 18.79 0.01 6.40
CA HIS A 126 18.57 -1.41 6.71
C HIS A 126 17.11 -1.70 7.04
N PHE A 127 16.65 -2.86 6.59
CA PHE A 127 15.35 -3.37 6.93
C PHE A 127 15.35 -3.95 8.36
N THR A 128 14.37 -3.53 9.17
CA THR A 128 14.17 -4.06 10.52
C THR A 128 12.98 -5.00 10.56
N GLN A 129 13.11 -6.08 11.32
CA GLN A 129 12.02 -7.03 11.50
C GLN A 129 10.89 -6.40 12.33
N VAL A 130 9.66 -6.66 11.89
CA VAL A 130 8.41 -6.30 12.56
C VAL A 130 7.59 -7.57 12.72
N ASN A 131 7.03 -7.78 13.90
CA ASN A 131 6.11 -8.89 14.16
C ASN A 131 4.69 -8.34 14.18
N LEU A 132 3.88 -8.74 13.21
CA LEU A 132 2.46 -8.39 13.17
C LEU A 132 1.73 -9.16 14.27
N THR A 133 0.90 -8.43 14.98
CA THR A 133 0.04 -8.87 16.08
C THR A 133 -1.35 -8.26 15.89
N LYS A 134 -2.34 -8.78 16.63
CA LYS A 134 -3.72 -8.26 16.59
C LYS A 134 -4.30 -8.17 15.17
N LEU A 135 -4.09 -9.22 14.38
CA LEU A 135 -4.62 -9.32 13.02
C LEU A 135 -6.16 -9.27 13.06
N SER A 136 -6.78 -8.50 12.17
CA SER A 136 -8.23 -8.62 11.91
C SER A 136 -8.57 -10.00 11.35
N ASP A 137 -9.83 -10.41 11.40
CA ASP A 137 -10.25 -11.74 10.90
C ASP A 137 -9.92 -11.93 9.41
N GLU A 138 -10.01 -10.86 8.62
CA GLU A 138 -9.61 -10.87 7.22
C GLU A 138 -8.09 -10.98 7.08
N CYS A 139 -7.32 -10.18 7.82
CA CYS A 139 -5.86 -10.22 7.76
C CYS A 139 -5.29 -11.55 8.27
N ALA A 140 -5.91 -12.15 9.28
CA ALA A 140 -5.55 -13.48 9.77
C ALA A 140 -5.71 -14.55 8.68
N LYS A 141 -6.73 -14.44 7.82
CA LYS A 141 -6.90 -15.33 6.66
C LYS A 141 -5.85 -15.08 5.58
N ILE A 142 -5.50 -13.81 5.32
CA ILE A 142 -4.43 -13.44 4.38
C ILE A 142 -3.11 -14.05 4.82
N TYR A 143 -2.80 -14.00 6.12
CA TYR A 143 -1.55 -14.50 6.69
C TYR A 143 -1.59 -15.97 7.13
N ILE A 144 -2.69 -16.71 6.96
CA ILE A 144 -2.85 -18.03 7.61
C ILE A 144 -1.73 -19.03 7.29
N ASN A 145 -1.22 -19.00 6.06
CA ASN A 145 -0.16 -19.89 5.58
C ASN A 145 1.23 -19.25 5.62
N ARG A 146 1.36 -18.10 6.29
CA ARG A 146 2.59 -17.31 6.36
C ARG A 146 2.85 -16.86 7.79
N GLY A 147 4.12 -16.81 8.18
CA GLY A 147 4.48 -16.17 9.44
C GLY A 147 4.07 -14.69 9.44
N ALA A 148 3.76 -14.15 10.63
CA ALA A 148 3.45 -12.75 10.83
C ALA A 148 4.70 -11.86 10.93
N ILE A 149 5.80 -12.26 10.28
CA ILE A 149 7.09 -11.58 10.32
C ILE A 149 7.27 -10.80 9.03
N GLU A 150 7.48 -9.49 9.16
CA GLU A 150 7.67 -8.55 8.06
C GLU A 150 8.92 -7.71 8.24
N PHE A 151 9.29 -6.97 7.21
CA PHE A 151 10.44 -6.06 7.25
C PHE A 151 10.06 -4.66 6.80
N SER A 152 10.52 -3.67 7.56
CA SER A 152 10.32 -2.26 7.25
C SER A 152 11.64 -1.51 7.14
N SER A 153 11.71 -0.58 6.19
CA SER A 153 12.78 0.43 6.04
C SER A 153 12.56 1.67 6.90
N SER A 154 11.35 1.85 7.43
CA SER A 154 10.94 3.01 8.24
C SER A 154 10.04 2.56 9.38
N ARG A 155 10.15 3.17 10.57
CA ARG A 155 9.26 2.88 11.69
C ARG A 155 8.77 4.17 12.30
N TYR A 156 7.46 4.28 12.41
CA TYR A 156 6.82 5.42 13.02
C TYR A 156 5.84 4.95 14.09
N SER A 157 5.75 5.69 15.18
CA SER A 157 4.71 5.47 16.17
C SER A 157 3.61 6.50 16.02
N ILE A 158 2.37 6.07 16.20
CA ILE A 158 1.18 6.93 16.18
C ILE A 158 0.68 7.04 17.61
N LEU A 159 0.50 8.26 18.13
CA LEU A 159 0.06 8.40 19.52
C LEU A 159 -1.31 7.74 19.72
N PRO A 160 -1.56 7.06 20.87
CA PRO A 160 -2.74 6.24 21.07
C PRO A 160 -4.06 6.94 20.74
N GLN A 161 -4.24 8.20 21.14
CA GLN A 161 -5.46 8.97 20.87
C GLN A 161 -5.73 9.17 19.37
N TYR A 162 -4.69 9.26 18.54
CA TYR A 162 -4.82 9.35 17.09
C TYR A 162 -5.01 7.97 16.46
N SER A 163 -4.48 6.92 17.08
CA SER A 163 -4.78 5.55 16.64
C SER A 163 -6.27 5.22 16.74
N ASP A 164 -6.97 5.75 17.74
CA ASP A 164 -8.41 5.52 17.89
C ASP A 164 -9.20 6.26 16.80
N ILE A 165 -8.84 7.50 16.51
CA ILE A 165 -9.44 8.31 15.42
C ILE A 165 -9.20 7.65 14.05
N LEU A 166 -7.99 7.13 13.79
CA LEU A 166 -7.72 6.35 12.57
C LEU A 166 -8.66 5.15 12.45
N GLY A 167 -8.96 4.51 13.58
CA GLY A 167 -9.88 3.40 13.70
C GLY A 167 -11.33 3.73 13.32
N GLU A 168 -11.70 5.00 13.19
CA GLU A 168 -13.03 5.41 12.70
C GLU A 168 -13.14 5.23 11.18
N THR A 169 -12.10 5.65 10.43
CA THR A 169 -12.09 5.63 8.95
C THR A 169 -11.45 4.36 8.37
N PHE A 170 -10.44 3.82 9.04
CA PHE A 170 -9.70 2.64 8.61
C PHE A 170 -9.94 1.47 9.56
N GLU A 171 -10.01 0.27 9.02
CA GLU A 171 -9.72 -0.92 9.80
C GLU A 171 -8.20 -0.99 10.04
N ILE A 172 -7.80 -1.03 11.31
CA ILE A 172 -6.42 -1.34 11.69
C ILE A 172 -6.27 -2.86 11.63
N SER A 173 -5.96 -3.38 10.44
CA SER A 173 -5.96 -4.81 10.17
C SER A 173 -4.79 -5.56 10.81
N ALA A 174 -3.74 -4.86 11.24
CA ALA A 174 -2.65 -5.40 12.05
C ALA A 174 -1.92 -4.29 12.83
N ARG A 175 -1.29 -4.68 13.94
CA ARG A 175 -0.37 -3.84 14.72
C ARG A 175 0.97 -4.53 14.90
N ASN A 176 2.04 -3.80 15.21
CA ASN A 176 3.31 -4.44 15.58
C ASN A 176 3.39 -4.80 17.08
N GLN A 177 4.52 -5.35 17.50
CA GLN A 177 4.81 -5.69 18.91
C GLN A 177 4.82 -4.49 19.88
N TYR A 178 4.82 -3.25 19.36
CA TYR A 178 4.74 -2.00 20.14
C TYR A 178 3.35 -1.38 20.12
N PHE A 179 2.34 -2.09 19.59
CA PHE A 179 0.97 -1.65 19.41
C PHE A 179 0.76 -0.55 18.36
N ASP A 180 1.77 -0.21 17.55
CA ASP A 180 1.58 0.74 16.45
C ASP A 180 0.83 0.09 15.28
N PRO A 181 -0.08 0.81 14.60
CA PRO A 181 -0.72 0.33 13.37
C PRO A 181 0.31 0.00 12.28
N GLU A 182 0.20 -1.20 11.68
CA GLU A 182 1.09 -1.64 10.59
C GLU A 182 0.34 -1.84 9.27
N ILE A 183 -0.96 -2.15 9.34
CA ILE A 183 -1.83 -2.28 8.17
C ILE A 183 -3.07 -1.44 8.41
N LEU A 184 -3.33 -0.52 7.48
CA LEU A 184 -4.57 0.26 7.42
C LEU A 184 -5.33 -0.11 6.16
N LYS A 185 -6.59 -0.50 6.29
CA LYS A 185 -7.50 -0.75 5.17
C LYS A 185 -8.71 0.16 5.28
N ALA A 186 -9.04 0.93 4.25
CA ALA A 186 -10.23 1.78 4.29
C ALA A 186 -11.50 0.92 4.37
N LYS A 187 -12.47 1.34 5.21
CA LYS A 187 -13.70 0.56 5.44
C LYS A 187 -14.71 0.68 4.29
N ASP A 188 -14.75 1.83 3.64
CA ASP A 188 -15.79 2.18 2.66
C ASP A 188 -15.36 2.01 1.19
N LEU A 189 -14.13 1.51 0.95
CA LEU A 189 -13.56 1.32 -0.38
C LEU A 189 -13.37 -0.17 -0.68
N HIS A 190 -13.38 -0.54 -1.97
CA HIS A 190 -13.30 -1.95 -2.38
C HIS A 190 -11.99 -2.61 -1.94
N PHE A 191 -10.86 -1.96 -2.23
CA PHE A 191 -9.54 -2.34 -1.76
C PHE A 191 -8.68 -1.09 -1.69
N PHE A 192 -8.40 -0.60 -0.49
CA PHE A 192 -7.53 0.55 -0.28
C PHE A 192 -6.70 0.27 0.97
N MET A 193 -5.56 -0.38 0.78
CA MET A 193 -4.75 -0.97 1.86
C MET A 193 -3.34 -0.40 1.84
N PHE A 194 -2.83 -0.04 3.01
CA PHE A 194 -1.52 0.55 3.19
C PHE A 194 -0.76 -0.18 4.29
N THR A 195 0.49 -0.53 4.04
CA THR A 195 1.39 -1.19 4.99
C THR A 195 2.58 -0.29 5.32
N MET A 196 2.96 -0.20 6.60
CA MET A 196 4.17 0.53 6.99
C MET A 196 5.43 -0.26 6.60
N PHE A 197 5.38 -1.59 6.70
CA PHE A 197 6.40 -2.51 6.19
C PHE A 197 6.33 -2.68 4.66
N CYS A 198 7.34 -3.35 4.09
CA CYS A 198 7.49 -3.60 2.66
C CYS A 198 7.28 -5.09 2.31
N PRO A 199 6.03 -5.56 2.12
CA PRO A 199 5.72 -6.97 1.89
C PRO A 199 6.47 -7.61 0.71
N GLN A 200 6.75 -6.83 -0.33
CA GLN A 200 7.51 -7.23 -1.51
C GLN A 200 8.90 -7.78 -1.18
N MET A 201 9.52 -7.34 -0.09
CA MET A 201 10.85 -7.81 0.32
C MET A 201 10.86 -9.29 0.69
N ASN A 202 9.70 -9.83 1.07
CA ASN A 202 9.55 -11.22 1.45
C ASN A 202 8.84 -12.08 0.39
N SER A 203 8.55 -11.53 -0.80
CA SER A 203 7.92 -12.32 -1.86
C SER A 203 8.95 -13.20 -2.56
N THR A 204 8.62 -14.48 -2.76
CA THR A 204 9.38 -15.40 -3.61
C THR A 204 8.48 -15.96 -4.71
N GLU A 205 9.07 -16.60 -5.71
CA GLU A 205 8.34 -17.23 -6.82
C GLU A 205 7.45 -18.39 -6.33
N ASP A 206 7.98 -19.26 -5.48
CA ASP A 206 7.22 -20.39 -4.91
C ASP A 206 6.17 -19.94 -3.88
N ILE A 207 6.43 -18.84 -3.18
CA ILE A 207 5.57 -18.32 -2.11
C ILE A 207 5.40 -16.80 -2.28
N PRO A 208 4.56 -16.37 -3.25
CA PRO A 208 4.27 -14.96 -3.45
C PRO A 208 3.67 -14.33 -2.20
N HIS A 209 3.95 -13.04 -1.99
CA HIS A 209 3.49 -12.38 -0.77
C HIS A 209 1.96 -12.31 -0.72
N PRO A 210 1.29 -12.75 0.38
CA PRO A 210 -0.16 -12.86 0.41
C PRO A 210 -0.88 -11.52 0.29
N ILE A 211 -0.28 -10.41 0.75
CA ILE A 211 -0.83 -9.06 0.50
C ILE A 211 -0.86 -8.73 -0.99
N PHE A 212 0.22 -9.02 -1.73
CA PHE A 212 0.26 -8.80 -3.18
C PHE A 212 -0.74 -9.72 -3.89
N THR A 213 -0.81 -11.00 -3.50
CA THR A 213 -1.80 -11.95 -4.01
C THR A 213 -3.23 -11.47 -3.74
N TYR A 214 -3.51 -10.95 -2.54
CA TYR A 214 -4.81 -10.43 -2.16
C TYR A 214 -5.18 -9.15 -2.93
N PHE A 215 -4.21 -8.26 -3.15
CA PHE A 215 -4.37 -7.09 -4.01
C PHE A 215 -4.74 -7.47 -5.44
N VAL A 216 -3.96 -8.34 -6.10
CA VAL A 216 -4.24 -8.74 -7.48
C VAL A 216 -5.56 -9.50 -7.61
N LYS A 217 -5.88 -10.39 -6.66
CA LYS A 217 -7.21 -11.06 -6.63
C LYS A 217 -8.36 -10.05 -6.50
N SER A 218 -8.16 -8.97 -5.74
CA SER A 218 -9.16 -7.91 -5.60
C SER A 218 -9.31 -7.11 -6.90
N VAL A 219 -8.20 -6.85 -7.61
CA VAL A 219 -8.20 -6.25 -8.95
C VAL A 219 -8.97 -7.10 -9.95
N ILE A 220 -8.67 -8.40 -10.05
CA ILE A 220 -9.38 -9.36 -10.92
C ILE A 220 -10.88 -9.30 -10.64
N ARG A 221 -11.26 -9.47 -9.37
CA ARG A 221 -12.67 -9.50 -8.95
C ARG A 221 -13.43 -8.24 -9.39
N LEU A 222 -12.84 -7.06 -9.23
CA LEU A 222 -13.51 -5.81 -9.63
C LEU A 222 -13.54 -5.62 -11.14
N LYS A 223 -12.51 -6.06 -11.86
CA LYS A 223 -12.48 -6.05 -13.32
C LYS A 223 -13.61 -6.91 -13.89
N ASP A 224 -13.78 -8.13 -13.36
CA ASP A 224 -14.85 -9.04 -13.77
C ASP A 224 -16.25 -8.48 -13.49
N MET A 225 -16.42 -7.78 -12.36
CA MET A 225 -17.67 -7.08 -12.02
C MET A 225 -17.98 -5.92 -12.99
N LYS A 226 -16.96 -5.22 -13.51
CA LYS A 226 -17.14 -4.16 -14.50
C LYS A 226 -17.53 -4.71 -15.87
N ILE A 227 -16.96 -5.84 -16.28
CA ILE A 227 -17.28 -6.51 -17.57
C ILE A 227 -18.70 -7.10 -17.56
N SER A 228 -19.19 -7.51 -16.39
CA SER A 228 -20.51 -8.15 -16.24
C SER A 228 -21.69 -7.17 -16.16
N LYS A 229 -21.43 -5.85 -16.18
CA LYS A 229 -22.45 -4.78 -16.18
C LYS A 229 -22.67 -4.24 -17.59
#